data_AF-A0A3N8FLF3-F1
#
_entry.id   AF-A0A3N8FLF3-F1
#
_cell.length_a   1.000
_cell.length_b   1.000
_cell.length_c   1.000
_cell.angle_alpha   90.00
_cell.angle_beta   90.00
_cell.angle_gamma   90.00
#
_symmetry.space_group_name_H-M   'P 1'
#
loop_
_entity.id
_entity.type
_entity.pdbx_description
1 polymer ?
#
loop_
_entity_poly.entity_id
_entity_poly.type
_entity_poly.pdbx_seq_one_letter_code
_entity_poly.pdbx_strand_id
1 'polypeptide(L)' 'MEAKWLEDFLSLADTKSFSRAARTRHLTQSAFSRRIAALESWMDAKLVDRSINPITLTPAGQMFRGL' A
#
# COMPACT_ATOMS: atom_id res chain seq x y z
N MET A 1 2.38 11.56 -9.07
CA MET A 1 1.66 10.89 -7.97
C MET A 1 0.18 11.19 -8.09
N GLU A 2 -0.68 10.16 -8.06
CA GLU A 2 -2.13 10.34 -7.95
C GLU A 2 -2.56 10.35 -6.48
N ALA A 3 -3.41 11.29 -6.05
CA ALA A 3 -3.91 11.37 -4.67
C ALA A 3 -4.49 10.03 -4.17
N LYS A 4 -5.17 9.31 -5.08
CA LYS A 4 -5.78 8.02 -4.76
C LYS A 4 -4.74 6.96 -4.35
N TRP A 5 -3.48 7.03 -4.81
CA TRP A 5 -2.42 6.09 -4.42
C TRP A 5 -2.03 6.24 -2.94
N LEU A 6 -2.02 7.48 -2.44
CA LEU A 6 -1.80 7.73 -1.01
C LEU A 6 -2.93 7.13 -0.19
N GLU A 7 -4.19 7.37 -0.57
CA GLU A 7 -5.35 6.79 0.10
C GLU A 7 -5.33 5.25 0.10
N ASP A 8 -4.90 4.64 -1.02
CA ASP A 8 -4.73 3.20 -1.12
C ASP A 8 -3.62 2.71 -0.17
N PHE A 9 -2.48 3.38 -0.13
CA PHE A 9 -1.38 3.05 0.77
C PHE A 9 -1.80 3.14 2.25
N LEU A 10 -2.48 4.21 2.66
CA LEU A 10 -2.99 4.38 4.01
C LEU A 10 -4.00 3.27 4.38
N SER A 11 -4.92 2.95 3.47
CA SER A 11 -5.86 1.83 3.64
C SER A 11 -5.14 0.48 3.81
N LEU A 12 -4.07 0.24 3.05
CA LEU A 12 -3.25 -0.97 3.20
C LEU A 12 -2.51 -0.99 4.55
N ALA A 13 -1.97 0.15 4.98
CA ALA A 13 -1.26 0.29 6.24
C ALA A 13 -2.16 0.07 7.46
N ASP A 14 -3.44 0.45 7.37
CA ASP A 14 -4.42 0.26 8.43
C ASP A 14 -4.97 -1.17 8.46
N THR A 15 -5.29 -1.73 7.29
CA THR A 15 -5.89 -3.06 7.19
C THR A 15 -4.89 -4.21 7.27
N LYS A 16 -3.61 -3.96 6.99
CA LYS A 16 -2.53 -4.96 6.91
C LYS A 16 -2.85 -6.16 6.01
N SER A 17 -3.72 -5.95 5.02
CA SER A 17 -4.25 -7.00 4.13
C SER A 17 -4.64 -6.42 2.77
N PHE A 18 -3.99 -6.86 1.68
CA PHE A 18 -4.33 -6.44 0.32
C PHE A 18 -5.79 -6.68 -0.03
N SER A 19 -6.35 -7.84 0.36
CA SER A 19 -7.75 -8.17 0.05
C SER A 19 -8.73 -7.28 0.79
N ARG A 20 -8.48 -6.96 2.07
CA ARG A 20 -9.33 -6.05 2.86
C ARG A 20 -9.20 -4.59 2.42
N ALA A 21 -7.97 -4.14 2.14
CA ALA A 21 -7.70 -2.80 1.64
C ALA A 21 -8.41 -2.56 0.30
N ALA A 22 -8.29 -3.52 -0.63
CA ALA A 22 -8.95 -3.45 -1.93
C ALA A 22 -10.47 -3.36 -1.81
N ARG A 23 -11.08 -4.19 -0.93
CA ARG A 23 -12.53 -4.12 -0.65
C ARG A 23 -12.94 -2.75 -0.10
N THR A 24 -12.16 -2.20 0.82
CA THR A 24 -12.40 -0.87 1.43
C THR A 24 -12.30 0.26 0.40
N ARG A 25 -11.46 0.08 -0.62
CA ARG A 25 -11.25 1.04 -1.71
C ARG A 25 -12.11 0.76 -2.95
N HIS A 26 -13.06 -0.17 -2.85
CA HIS A 26 -13.95 -0.57 -3.95
C HIS A 26 -13.19 -1.03 -5.21
N LEU A 27 -12.10 -1.78 -5.02
CA LEU A 27 -11.28 -2.34 -6.09
C LEU A 27 -11.19 -3.85 -5.98
N THR A 28 -10.87 -4.48 -7.11
CA THR A 28 -10.32 -5.84 -7.07
C THR A 28 -8.93 -5.81 -6.42
N GLN A 29 -8.54 -6.92 -5.79
CA GLN A 29 -7.20 -7.03 -5.18
C GLN A 29 -6.07 -6.81 -6.20
N SER A 30 -6.24 -7.27 -7.44
CA SER A 30 -5.25 -7.10 -8.52
C SER A 30 -5.09 -5.63 -8.93
N ALA A 31 -6.20 -4.90 -9.10
CA ALA A 31 -6.17 -3.46 -9.40
C ALA A 31 -5.50 -2.67 -8.27
N PHE A 32 -5.86 -2.98 -7.02
CA PHE A 32 -5.26 -2.36 -5.84
C PHE A 32 -3.76 -2.63 -5.73
N SER A 33 -3.32 -3.89 -5.90
CA SER A 33 -1.89 -4.26 -5.88
C SER A 33 -1.09 -3.50 -6.96
N ARG A 34 -1.67 -3.30 -8.14
CA ARG A 34 -1.05 -2.52 -9.22
C ARG A 34 -0.87 -1.04 -8.85
N ARG A 35 -1.86 -0.45 -8.16
CA ARG A 35 -1.79 0.95 -7.71
C ARG A 35 -0.74 1.14 -6.61
N ILE A 36 -0.62 0.20 -5.68
CA ILE A 36 0.48 0.18 -4.69
C ILE A 36 1.84 0.03 -5.38
N ALA A 37 1.96 -0.87 -6.36
CA ALA A 37 3.21 -1.04 -7.11
C ALA A 37 3.58 0.22 -7.91
N ALA A 38 2.60 0.95 -8.46
CA ALA A 38 2.82 2.21 -9.14
C ALA A 38 3.34 3.30 -8.18
N LEU A 39 2.81 3.36 -6.95
CA LEU A 39 3.33 4.25 -5.91
C LEU A 39 4.77 3.90 -5.53
N GLU A 40 5.06 2.62 -5.27
CA GLU A 40 6.42 2.16 -4.94
C GLU A 40 7.41 2.46 -6.07
N SER A 41 6.99 2.28 -7.33
CA SER A 41 7.79 2.63 -8.51
C SER A 41 8.03 4.13 -8.62
N TRP A 42 7.01 4.95 -8.40
CA TRP A 42 7.14 6.41 -8.42
C TRP A 42 8.07 6.95 -7.32
N MET A 43 8.09 6.28 -6.16
CA MET A 43 8.99 6.60 -5.04
C MET A 43 10.39 5.99 -5.17
N ASP A 44 10.61 5.13 -6.17
CA ASP A 44 11.78 4.24 -6.28
C ASP A 44 12.11 3.51 -4.95
N ALA A 45 11.06 3.08 -4.24
CA ALA A 45 11.19 2.47 -2.92
C ALA A 45 10.04 1.49 -2.64
N LYS A 46 10.37 0.37 -1.99
CA LYS A 46 9.36 -0.51 -1.39
C LYS A 46 8.81 0.12 -0.14
N LEU A 47 7.50 0.28 -0.06
CA LEU A 47 6.80 0.84 1.09
C LEU A 47 6.17 -0.25 1.95
N VAL A 48 5.95 -1.43 1.37
CA VAL A 48 5.24 -2.53 2.01
C VAL A 48 6.05 -3.82 1.91
N ASP A 49 6.19 -4.51 3.04
CA ASP A 49 6.77 -5.85 3.10
C ASP A 49 5.65 -6.91 2.98
N ARG A 50 5.70 -7.66 1.87
CA ARG A 50 4.72 -8.71 1.53
C ARG A 50 5.20 -10.11 1.89
N SER A 51 6.41 -10.26 2.42
CA SER A 51 7.00 -11.56 2.78
C SER A 51 6.38 -12.15 4.05
N ILE A 52 5.69 -11.33 4.84
CA ILE A 52 5.09 -11.69 6.12
C ILE A 52 3.57 -11.48 6.15
N ASN A 53 2.89 -12.28 6.97
CA ASN A 53 1.45 -12.20 7.20
C ASN A 53 1.18 -12.07 8.72
N PRO A 54 0.61 -10.96 9.21
CA PRO A 54 0.06 -9.82 8.45
C PRO A 54 1.14 -8.95 7.79
N ILE A 55 0.76 -8.27 6.71
CA ILE A 55 1.63 -7.35 5.96
C ILE A 55 2.09 -6.22 6.87
N THR A 56 3.33 -5.74 6.66
CA THR A 56 3.88 -4.60 7.40
C THR A 56 4.46 -3.54 6.46
N LEU A 57 4.79 -2.38 7.03
CA LEU A 57 5.49 -1.31 6.32
C LEU A 57 7.00 -1.51 6.43
N THR A 58 7.70 -1.31 5.32
CA THR A 58 9.17 -1.16 5.32
C THR A 58 9.57 0.11 6.07
N PRO A 59 10.86 0.32 6.39
CA PRO A 59 11.31 1.60 6.93
C PRO A 59 10.90 2.81 6.08
N ALA A 60 11.01 2.71 4.75
CA ALA A 60 10.55 3.75 3.83
C ALA A 60 9.03 3.97 3.90
N GLY A 61 8.24 2.90 4.05
CA GLY A 61 6.80 2.99 4.26
C GLY A 61 6.42 3.67 5.58
N GLN A 62 7.18 3.44 6.65
CA GLN A 62 6.97 4.10 7.94
C GLN A 62 7.25 5.60 7.85
N MET A 63 8.39 5.98 7.26
CA MET A 63 8.72 7.40 7.02
C MET A 63 7.68 8.07 6.12
N PHE A 64 7.25 7.40 5.05
CA PHE A 64 6.24 7.93 4.13
C PHE A 64 4.87 8.13 4.79
N ARG A 65 4.52 7.31 5.79
CA ARG A 65 3.31 7.48 6.61
C ARG A 65 3.43 8.68 7.56
N GLY A 66 4.63 9.18 7.83
CA GLY A 66 4.89 10.25 8.81
C GLY A 66 5.09 9.75 10.24
N LEU A 67 5.60 8.52 10.40
CA LEU A 67 6.11 8.00 11.68
C LEU A 67 7.60 8.29 11.84
#